data_AF-A0A285VTZ0-F1
#
_entry.id   AF-A0A285VTZ0-F1
#
_cell.length_a   1.000
_cell.length_b   1.000
_cell.length_c   1.000
_cell.angle_alpha   90.00
_cell.angle_beta   90.00
_cell.angle_gamma   90.00
#
_symmetry.space_group_name_H-M   'P 1'
#
loop_
_entity.id
_entity.type
_entity.pdbx_description
1 polymer ?
#
loop_
_entity_poly.entity_id
_entity_poly.type
_entity_poly.pdbx_seq_one_letter_code
_entity_poly.pdbx_strand_id
1 'polypeptide(L)'
;MTQARAARPLLHRLGAAVLALGVAFALAAPAQGAPIDPPKRPGEGITWGAGGQVKIKTIGTGNGSACSFIASPNSLGGVCVQANGLDGPSIQEVLQGDPLPDCWDERLTTEELRDTNLVNGDGRSWYWHRCLHGIDPETFAVEPGGLYFSIGIWPFDDADPDLVFLTPNQQAFVDRFVSRGNVPDPVLVASPNPVPLVNEDVSFHSYGEDEMHVDMSVPGVAMRGRITEMLVYPEGRPGPVVRCSGTGVQAGPEDTRQTLREACWHLYKKSSLTRADDYYAAEVHVRWQVDVLIGGAWQPFHSFTKAGSAMIPVNEVQALVQP
;
A
#
# COMPACT_ATOMS: atom_id res chain seq x y z
N MET A 1 -9.50 63.33 -25.66
CA MET A 1 -8.45 63.52 -24.65
C MET A 1 -7.61 62.25 -24.68
N THR A 2 -6.69 62.00 -25.61
CA THR A 2 -5.54 62.77 -26.14
C THR A 2 -4.52 63.13 -25.07
N GLN A 3 -3.47 62.31 -24.92
CA GLN A 3 -2.04 62.67 -24.73
C GLN A 3 -1.27 61.34 -24.53
N ALA A 4 -0.43 60.85 -25.45
CA ALA A 4 0.81 61.37 -26.03
C ALA A 4 2.07 61.14 -25.16
N ARG A 5 2.84 60.12 -25.59
CA ARG A 5 4.32 59.99 -25.69
C ARG A 5 5.21 60.66 -24.63
N ALA A 6 6.15 59.86 -24.10
CA ALA A 6 7.55 60.26 -23.99
C ALA A 6 8.48 59.07 -24.26
N ALA A 7 9.47 59.31 -25.11
CA ALA A 7 10.56 58.41 -25.48
C ALA A 7 11.90 59.09 -25.16
N ARG A 8 12.97 58.28 -25.18
CA ARG A 8 14.43 58.59 -25.26
C ARG A 8 15.22 58.42 -23.93
N PRO A 9 16.57 58.31 -23.99
CA PRO A 9 17.39 57.44 -24.85
C PRO A 9 18.60 56.79 -24.10
N LEU A 10 19.30 55.94 -24.85
CA LEU A 10 20.65 55.35 -24.69
C LEU A 10 21.70 56.13 -23.87
N LEU A 11 22.54 55.38 -23.13
CA LEU A 11 23.99 55.64 -23.12
C LEU A 11 24.82 54.39 -22.75
N HIS A 12 25.80 54.13 -23.62
CA HIS A 12 26.83 53.11 -23.53
C HIS A 12 27.70 53.22 -22.28
N ARG A 13 28.09 52.07 -21.72
CA ARG A 13 29.45 51.88 -21.20
C ARG A 13 30.00 50.53 -21.66
N LEU A 14 30.97 50.64 -22.57
CA LEU A 14 32.02 49.67 -22.82
C LEU A 14 32.81 49.44 -21.52
N GLY A 15 32.92 48.18 -21.11
CA GLY A 15 33.85 47.71 -20.10
C GLY A 15 34.55 46.47 -20.62
N ALA A 16 35.81 46.62 -20.99
CA ALA A 16 36.69 45.57 -21.46
C ALA A 16 37.29 44.75 -20.30
N ALA A 17 37.70 43.52 -20.65
CA ALA A 17 38.63 42.64 -19.93
C ALA A 17 38.06 41.96 -18.66
N VAL A 18 38.34 40.69 -18.35
CA VAL A 18 39.53 39.85 -18.59
C VAL A 18 39.06 38.40 -18.78
N LEU A 19 39.53 37.73 -19.83
CA LEU A 19 39.49 36.27 -19.94
C LEU A 19 40.44 35.68 -18.90
N ALA A 20 39.91 35.06 -17.86
CA ALA A 20 40.64 34.10 -17.05
C ALA A 20 40.23 32.70 -17.52
N LEU A 21 41.07 32.10 -18.38
CA LEU A 21 41.05 30.66 -18.63
C LEU A 21 41.51 29.96 -17.36
N GLY A 22 40.56 29.68 -16.47
CA GLY A 22 40.72 28.69 -15.40
C GLY A 22 40.41 27.32 -15.96
N VAL A 23 41.44 26.56 -16.33
CA VAL A 23 41.32 25.11 -16.55
C VAL A 23 41.05 24.49 -15.17
N ALA A 24 39.78 24.37 -14.81
CA ALA A 24 39.37 23.51 -13.71
C ALA A 24 39.52 22.06 -14.20
N PHE A 25 40.61 21.41 -13.80
CA PHE A 25 40.63 19.95 -13.74
C PHE A 25 39.55 19.54 -12.73
N ALA A 26 38.36 19.25 -13.24
CA ALA A 26 37.41 18.43 -12.52
C ALA A 26 38.07 17.07 -12.36
N LEU A 27 38.65 16.83 -11.17
CA LEU A 27 38.88 15.48 -10.69
C LEU A 27 37.50 14.84 -10.65
N ALA A 28 37.13 14.16 -11.74
CA ALA A 28 36.07 13.19 -11.71
C ALA A 28 36.51 12.15 -10.69
N ALA A 29 35.95 12.24 -9.47
CA ALA A 29 35.97 11.12 -8.56
C ALA A 29 35.43 9.92 -9.36
N PRO A 30 36.10 8.75 -9.32
CA PRO A 30 35.54 7.58 -9.96
C PRO A 30 34.13 7.42 -9.43
N ALA A 31 33.14 7.42 -10.32
CA ALA A 31 31.81 6.99 -10.00
C ALA A 31 31.99 5.61 -9.34
N GLN A 32 31.81 5.56 -8.02
CA GLN A 32 31.68 4.31 -7.31
C GLN A 32 30.41 3.72 -7.90
N GLY A 33 30.59 2.83 -8.88
CA GLY A 33 29.50 2.03 -9.40
C GLY A 33 28.80 1.46 -8.18
N ALA A 34 27.49 1.69 -8.09
CA ALA A 34 26.66 0.97 -7.14
C ALA A 34 27.09 -0.50 -7.24
N PRO A 35 27.39 -1.18 -6.11
CA PRO A 35 27.83 -2.57 -6.16
C PRO A 35 26.82 -3.33 -7.01
N ILE A 36 27.30 -3.85 -8.14
CA ILE A 36 26.50 -4.75 -8.97
C ILE A 36 26.34 -5.98 -8.09
N ASP A 37 25.17 -6.11 -7.47
CA ASP A 37 24.83 -7.29 -6.70
C ASP A 37 25.07 -8.51 -7.60
N PRO A 38 25.82 -9.51 -7.15
CA PRO A 38 26.05 -10.72 -7.94
C PRO A 38 24.69 -11.32 -8.32
N PRO A 39 24.56 -11.93 -9.52
CA PRO A 39 23.32 -12.58 -9.92
C PRO A 39 22.92 -13.62 -8.86
N LYS A 40 21.77 -13.40 -8.21
CA LYS A 40 21.25 -14.25 -7.15
C LYS A 40 21.04 -15.67 -7.67
N ARG A 41 21.42 -16.67 -6.87
CA ARG A 41 21.26 -18.08 -7.25
C ARG A 41 19.76 -18.46 -7.22
N PRO A 42 19.27 -19.31 -8.13
CA PRO A 42 17.93 -19.88 -8.02
C PRO A 42 17.76 -20.54 -6.64
N GLY A 43 16.80 -20.06 -5.83
CA GLY A 43 16.53 -20.55 -4.47
C GLY A 43 17.11 -19.69 -3.33
N GLU A 44 17.89 -18.65 -3.62
CA GLU A 44 18.27 -17.66 -2.61
C GLU A 44 17.08 -16.73 -2.37
N GLY A 45 16.39 -16.92 -1.24
CA GLY A 45 15.20 -16.13 -0.89
C GLY A 45 15.46 -14.64 -1.00
N ILE A 46 14.58 -13.90 -1.68
CA ILE A 46 14.68 -12.45 -1.75
C ILE A 46 14.34 -11.92 -0.34
N THR A 47 15.37 -11.59 0.43
CA THR A 47 15.21 -10.85 1.68
C THR A 47 15.07 -9.37 1.34
N TRP A 48 13.87 -8.84 1.50
CA TRP A 48 13.70 -7.40 1.69
C TRP A 48 14.32 -7.04 3.02
N GLY A 49 15.29 -6.13 3.03
CA GLY A 49 15.62 -5.45 4.29
C GLY A 49 14.35 -4.80 4.82
N ALA A 50 14.09 -4.89 6.12
CA ALA A 50 12.99 -4.15 6.74
C ALA A 50 13.21 -2.65 6.44
N GLY A 51 12.49 -2.12 5.46
CA GLY A 51 12.53 -0.69 5.13
C GLY A 51 12.24 0.12 6.38
N GLY A 52 12.93 1.25 6.56
CA GLY A 52 12.92 2.01 7.81
C GLY A 52 11.52 2.20 8.39
N GLN A 53 11.32 1.84 9.65
CA GLN A 53 9.99 1.69 10.25
C GLN A 53 9.16 2.98 10.21
N VAL A 54 9.78 4.14 10.37
CA VAL A 54 9.10 5.44 10.28
C VAL A 54 10.07 6.46 9.73
N LYS A 55 9.61 7.33 8.84
CA LYS A 55 10.33 8.53 8.40
C LYS A 55 9.51 9.77 8.70
N ILE A 56 10.08 10.66 9.51
CA ILE A 56 9.54 11.98 9.81
C ILE A 56 10.49 13.03 9.23
N LYS A 57 9.97 14.01 8.50
CA LYS A 57 10.77 15.12 7.98
C LYS A 57 9.94 16.39 7.85
N THR A 58 10.46 17.49 8.37
CA THR A 58 9.89 18.83 8.15
C THR A 58 10.46 19.44 6.88
N ILE A 59 9.60 19.96 6.00
CA ILE A 59 9.98 20.62 4.76
C ILE A 59 9.29 21.97 4.69
N GLY A 60 10.05 23.03 4.39
CA GLY A 60 9.52 24.37 4.14
C GLY A 60 8.80 24.42 2.79
N THR A 61 7.60 25.01 2.75
CA THR A 61 6.75 25.03 1.54
C THR A 61 7.00 26.25 0.64
N GLY A 62 7.90 27.16 1.04
CA GLY A 62 8.21 28.40 0.32
C GLY A 62 7.29 29.59 0.63
N ASN A 63 6.09 29.36 1.18
CA ASN A 63 5.10 30.40 1.50
C ASN A 63 5.11 30.82 2.99
N GLY A 64 6.24 30.64 3.68
CA GLY A 64 6.35 30.88 5.12
C GLY A 64 5.65 29.83 6.00
N SER A 65 5.11 28.75 5.41
CA SER A 65 4.67 27.57 6.17
C SER A 65 5.71 26.45 6.11
N ALA A 66 5.70 25.62 7.15
CA ALA A 66 6.48 24.39 7.21
C ALA A 66 5.51 23.23 7.46
N CYS A 67 5.72 22.13 6.75
CA CYS A 67 4.95 20.91 6.92
C CYS A 67 5.86 19.81 7.46
N SER A 68 5.43 19.17 8.55
CA SER A 68 6.05 17.95 9.06
C SER A 68 5.34 16.76 8.43
N PHE A 69 6.06 15.96 7.65
CA PHE A 69 5.55 14.76 7.01
C PHE A 69 5.97 13.53 7.80
N ILE A 70 5.09 12.54 7.85
CA ILE A 70 5.34 11.21 8.39
C ILE A 70 4.96 10.15 7.36
N ALA A 71 5.82 9.15 7.21
CA ALA A 71 5.53 7.95 6.44
C ALA A 71 6.03 6.73 7.21
N SER A 72 5.15 5.76 7.42
CA SER A 72 5.41 4.47 8.05
C SER A 72 4.65 3.38 7.30
N PRO A 73 4.95 2.08 7.55
CA PRO A 73 4.12 0.96 7.09
C PRO A 73 2.64 1.06 7.44
N ASN A 74 2.28 1.90 8.40
CA ASN A 74 0.94 1.97 8.95
C ASN A 74 0.20 3.25 8.53
N SER A 75 0.95 4.32 8.25
CA SER A 75 0.35 5.63 8.01
C SER A 75 1.25 6.56 7.21
N LEU A 76 0.61 7.35 6.36
CA LEU A 76 1.13 8.52 5.67
C LEU A 76 0.34 9.73 6.13
N GLY A 77 1.03 10.83 6.36
CA GLY A 77 0.35 12.07 6.70
C GLY A 77 1.31 13.19 7.03
N GLY A 78 0.74 14.30 7.48
CA GLY A 78 1.55 15.41 7.91
C GLY A 78 0.72 16.53 8.51
N VAL A 79 1.42 17.41 9.21
CA VAL A 79 0.83 18.61 9.80
C VAL A 79 1.58 19.80 9.27
N CYS A 80 0.85 20.74 8.68
CA CYS A 80 1.37 22.02 8.26
C CYS A 80 0.95 23.08 9.26
N VAL A 81 1.92 23.77 9.85
CA VAL A 81 1.65 24.90 10.73
C VAL A 81 1.46 26.16 9.89
N GLN A 82 0.23 26.65 9.85
CA GLN A 82 -0.11 28.03 9.52
C GLN A 82 -0.70 28.67 10.78
N ALA A 83 -0.47 29.96 10.98
CA ALA A 83 -0.72 30.65 12.26
C ALA A 83 -2.17 30.62 12.80
N ASN A 84 -3.14 30.01 12.12
CA ASN A 84 -4.58 30.01 12.49
C ASN A 84 -5.33 28.70 12.13
N GLY A 85 -4.69 27.53 12.19
CA GLY A 85 -5.39 26.25 11.94
C GLY A 85 -6.36 25.89 13.06
N LEU A 86 -7.64 25.65 12.73
CA LEU A 86 -8.68 25.19 13.66
C LEU A 86 -8.39 23.74 14.09
N ASP A 87 -8.45 23.48 15.40
CA ASP A 87 -8.49 22.13 15.95
C ASP A 87 -9.78 21.43 15.47
N GLY A 88 -9.63 20.25 14.86
CA GLY A 88 -10.77 19.39 14.55
C GLY A 88 -11.39 18.81 15.83
N PRO A 89 -12.62 18.25 15.76
CA PRO A 89 -13.19 17.53 16.88
C PRO A 89 -12.24 16.41 17.31
N SER A 90 -12.06 16.25 18.62
CA SER A 90 -11.30 15.18 19.25
C SER A 90 -11.93 13.80 19.01
N ILE A 91 -11.15 12.74 19.23
CA ILE A 91 -11.63 11.35 19.16
C ILE A 91 -12.87 11.15 20.05
N GLN A 92 -12.84 11.72 21.26
CA GLN A 92 -13.93 11.64 22.23
C GLN A 92 -15.22 12.31 21.74
N GLU A 93 -15.09 13.46 21.08
CA GLU A 93 -16.24 14.19 20.49
C GLU A 93 -16.87 13.42 19.32
N VAL A 94 -16.07 12.67 18.55
CA VAL A 94 -16.58 11.84 17.46
C VAL A 94 -17.22 10.56 17.96
N LEU A 95 -16.60 9.87 18.93
CA LEU A 95 -17.11 8.61 19.48
C LEU A 95 -18.32 8.79 20.39
N GLN A 96 -18.51 9.96 21.00
CA GLN A 96 -19.65 10.26 21.90
C GLN A 96 -19.82 9.24 23.04
N GLY A 97 -18.72 8.62 23.49
CA GLY A 97 -18.72 7.60 24.54
C GLY A 97 -18.87 6.17 24.05
N ASP A 98 -19.00 5.93 22.74
CA ASP A 98 -18.96 4.59 22.19
C ASP A 98 -17.54 4.00 22.33
N PRO A 99 -17.38 2.84 23.00
CA PRO A 99 -16.08 2.18 23.10
C PRO A 99 -15.63 1.71 21.71
N LEU A 100 -14.35 1.77 21.40
CA LEU A 100 -13.83 1.20 20.16
C LEU A 100 -13.71 -0.33 20.30
N PRO A 101 -14.28 -1.13 19.39
CA PRO A 101 -13.98 -2.55 19.38
C PRO A 101 -12.56 -2.80 18.86
N ASP A 102 -11.90 -3.85 19.38
CA ASP A 102 -10.57 -4.25 18.91
C ASP A 102 -10.59 -4.67 17.43
N CYS A 103 -11.63 -5.42 17.06
CA CYS A 103 -11.89 -5.85 15.69
C CYS A 103 -13.37 -5.71 15.33
N TRP A 104 -13.65 -5.57 14.03
CA TRP A 104 -15.00 -5.57 13.48
C TRP A 104 -15.05 -6.21 12.10
N ASP A 105 -16.27 -6.50 11.68
CA ASP A 105 -16.58 -7.26 10.49
C ASP A 105 -17.51 -6.45 9.56
N GLU A 106 -17.15 -6.38 8.30
CA GLU A 106 -17.99 -5.78 7.25
C GLU A 106 -18.27 -6.84 6.20
N ARG A 107 -19.54 -7.14 5.95
CA ARG A 107 -19.89 -8.14 4.94
C ARG A 107 -19.40 -7.68 3.56
N LEU A 108 -18.74 -8.58 2.82
CA LEU A 108 -18.34 -8.28 1.44
C LEU A 108 -19.59 -8.01 0.59
N THR A 109 -19.53 -6.93 -0.19
CA THR A 109 -20.55 -6.58 -1.17
C THR A 109 -20.53 -7.56 -2.35
N THR A 110 -21.61 -7.58 -3.15
CA THR A 110 -21.68 -8.41 -4.37
C THR A 110 -20.57 -8.09 -5.37
N GLU A 111 -20.12 -6.84 -5.43
CA GLU A 111 -19.01 -6.43 -6.28
C GLU A 111 -17.69 -6.98 -5.75
N GLU A 112 -17.40 -6.80 -4.46
CA GLU A 112 -16.18 -7.33 -3.84
C GLU A 112 -16.11 -8.86 -3.90
N LEU A 113 -17.23 -9.55 -3.68
CA LEU A 113 -17.33 -11.00 -3.87
C LEU A 113 -16.96 -11.39 -5.31
N ARG A 114 -17.46 -10.66 -6.32
CA ARG A 114 -17.10 -10.92 -7.71
C ARG A 114 -15.62 -10.67 -7.96
N ASP A 115 -15.08 -9.56 -7.47
CA ASP A 115 -13.72 -9.13 -7.76
C ASP A 115 -12.68 -10.01 -7.05
N THR A 116 -13.03 -10.54 -5.87
CA THR A 116 -12.24 -11.55 -5.14
C THR A 116 -12.55 -12.98 -5.58
N ASN A 117 -13.49 -13.15 -6.52
CA ASN A 117 -14.09 -14.41 -6.96
C ASN A 117 -14.62 -15.29 -5.81
N LEU A 118 -14.99 -14.70 -4.69
CA LEU A 118 -15.62 -15.38 -3.57
C LEU A 118 -17.12 -15.51 -3.78
N VAL A 119 -17.70 -16.59 -3.27
CA VAL A 119 -19.15 -16.83 -3.31
C VAL A 119 -19.61 -17.19 -1.91
N ASN A 120 -20.73 -16.61 -1.47
CA ASN A 120 -21.38 -17.01 -0.22
C ASN A 120 -21.91 -18.45 -0.39
N GLY A 121 -21.65 -19.30 0.59
CA GLY A 121 -22.01 -20.72 0.58
C GLY A 121 -23.22 -21.04 1.45
N ASP A 122 -23.52 -22.32 1.60
CA ASP A 122 -24.64 -22.84 2.40
C ASP A 122 -24.52 -22.42 3.88
N GLY A 123 -25.09 -21.26 4.21
CA GLY A 123 -25.10 -20.67 5.56
C GLY A 123 -23.83 -19.91 5.95
N ARG A 124 -22.92 -19.65 5.00
CA ARG A 124 -21.67 -18.91 5.23
C ARG A 124 -21.54 -17.70 4.32
N SER A 125 -21.10 -16.60 4.90
CA SER A 125 -20.82 -15.36 4.19
C SER A 125 -19.40 -14.89 4.42
N TRP A 126 -18.84 -14.17 3.45
CA TRP A 126 -17.50 -13.59 3.56
C TRP A 126 -17.56 -12.18 4.13
N TYR A 127 -16.63 -11.88 5.04
CA TYR A 127 -16.52 -10.59 5.71
C TYR A 127 -15.08 -10.07 5.63
N TRP A 128 -14.95 -8.75 5.50
CA TRP A 128 -13.74 -8.04 5.85
C TRP A 128 -13.62 -8.06 7.35
N HIS A 129 -12.61 -8.76 7.85
CA HIS A 129 -12.21 -8.72 9.25
C HIS A 129 -11.14 -7.66 9.42
N ARG A 130 -11.41 -6.63 10.23
CA ARG A 130 -10.53 -5.48 10.43
C ARG A 130 -10.24 -5.35 11.93
N CYS A 131 -8.97 -5.25 12.30
CA CYS A 131 -8.59 -4.98 13.68
C CYS A 131 -7.78 -3.69 13.78
N LEU A 132 -8.16 -2.82 14.70
CA LEU A 132 -7.43 -1.59 15.00
C LEU A 132 -6.39 -1.88 16.06
N HIS A 133 -5.14 -1.56 15.76
CA HIS A 133 -4.01 -1.73 16.67
C HIS A 133 -3.38 -0.37 17.00
N GLY A 134 -2.64 -0.33 18.10
CA GLY A 134 -1.85 0.84 18.50
C GLY A 134 -2.66 1.95 19.18
N ILE A 135 -3.89 1.67 19.62
CA ILE A 135 -4.67 2.52 20.53
C ILE A 135 -5.13 1.71 21.73
N ASP A 136 -5.03 2.30 22.91
CA ASP A 136 -5.71 1.80 24.09
C ASP A 136 -7.21 2.15 23.99
N PRO A 137 -8.12 1.16 23.96
CA PRO A 137 -9.55 1.40 23.75
C PRO A 137 -10.22 2.12 24.94
N GLU A 138 -9.62 2.13 26.12
CA GLU A 138 -10.15 2.81 27.31
C GLU A 138 -9.60 4.23 27.44
N THR A 139 -8.29 4.40 27.25
CA THR A 139 -7.61 5.69 27.46
C THR A 139 -7.46 6.52 26.18
N PHE A 140 -7.69 5.91 25.02
CA PHE A 140 -7.43 6.47 23.69
C PHE A 140 -5.97 6.91 23.48
N ALA A 141 -5.05 6.39 24.30
CA ALA A 141 -3.62 6.65 24.15
C ALA A 141 -3.10 5.90 22.92
N VAL A 142 -2.44 6.61 22.02
CA VAL A 142 -1.82 6.03 20.81
C VAL A 142 -0.41 5.56 21.14
N GLU A 143 -0.09 4.32 20.79
CA GLU A 143 1.24 3.75 20.96
C GLU A 143 2.30 4.47 20.10
N PRO A 144 3.60 4.38 20.45
CA PRO A 144 4.67 4.96 19.64
C PRO A 144 4.72 4.46 18.18
N GLY A 145 4.18 3.26 17.92
CA GLY A 145 4.05 2.68 16.57
C GLY A 145 2.93 3.28 15.71
N GLY A 146 2.07 4.11 16.31
CA GLY A 146 0.89 4.69 15.66
C GLY A 146 -0.26 3.70 15.48
N LEU A 147 -1.39 4.23 15.00
CA LEU A 147 -2.58 3.44 14.65
C LEU A 147 -2.35 2.64 13.37
N TYR A 148 -2.81 1.39 13.32
CA TYR A 148 -2.77 0.57 12.10
C TYR A 148 -3.86 -0.50 12.04
N PHE A 149 -4.15 -1.00 10.82
CA PHE A 149 -5.02 -2.16 10.64
C PHE A 149 -4.24 -3.40 10.33
N SER A 150 -4.75 -4.51 10.87
CA SER A 150 -4.71 -5.78 10.16
C SER A 150 -6.05 -5.99 9.44
N ILE A 151 -6.01 -6.36 8.17
CA ILE A 151 -7.20 -6.63 7.35
C ILE A 151 -7.10 -8.05 6.79
N GLY A 152 -8.19 -8.81 6.85
CA GLY A 152 -8.33 -10.11 6.21
C GLY A 152 -9.74 -10.31 5.64
N ILE A 153 -9.90 -11.31 4.77
CA ILE A 153 -11.22 -11.78 4.31
C ILE A 153 -11.46 -13.14 4.92
N TRP A 154 -12.43 -13.23 5.85
CA TRP A 154 -12.73 -14.46 6.59
C TRP A 154 -14.16 -14.92 6.32
N PRO A 155 -14.40 -16.25 6.26
CA PRO A 155 -15.75 -16.79 6.21
C PRO A 155 -16.34 -16.89 7.61
N PHE A 156 -17.58 -16.44 7.79
CA PHE A 156 -18.37 -16.62 9.01
C PHE A 156 -19.70 -17.30 8.69
N ASP A 157 -20.27 -18.00 9.66
CA ASP A 157 -21.64 -18.48 9.55
C ASP A 157 -22.61 -17.27 9.64
N ASP A 158 -23.75 -17.29 8.93
CA ASP A 158 -24.64 -16.12 8.79
C ASP A 158 -25.23 -15.59 10.13
N ALA A 159 -25.15 -16.39 11.19
CA ALA A 159 -25.59 -16.06 12.55
C ALA A 159 -24.48 -16.25 13.58
N ASP A 160 -23.22 -16.15 13.17
CA ASP A 160 -22.07 -16.27 14.05
C ASP A 160 -22.11 -15.19 15.14
N PRO A 161 -22.14 -15.56 16.44
CA PRO A 161 -22.20 -14.59 17.54
C PRO A 161 -20.92 -13.77 17.69
N ASP A 162 -19.82 -14.16 17.04
CA ASP A 162 -18.53 -13.46 17.11
C ASP A 162 -18.45 -12.27 16.13
N LEU A 163 -19.43 -12.09 15.24
CA LEU A 163 -19.51 -10.94 14.33
C LEU A 163 -19.71 -9.62 15.08
N VAL A 164 -18.78 -8.68 14.89
CA VAL A 164 -18.84 -7.34 15.51
C VAL A 164 -19.08 -6.28 14.45
N PHE A 165 -20.13 -5.48 14.59
CA PHE A 165 -20.44 -4.39 13.65
C PHE A 165 -20.23 -3.03 14.32
N LEU A 166 -19.73 -2.06 13.55
CA LEU A 166 -19.53 -0.70 14.04
C LEU A 166 -20.86 0.04 14.24
N THR A 167 -20.94 0.82 15.31
CA THR A 167 -21.97 1.86 15.48
C THR A 167 -21.72 3.00 14.49
N PRO A 168 -22.73 3.86 14.22
CA PRO A 168 -22.53 5.03 13.35
C PRO A 168 -21.40 5.98 13.82
N ASN A 169 -21.19 6.14 15.12
CA ASN A 169 -20.12 7.00 15.65
C ASN A 169 -18.74 6.35 15.47
N GLN A 170 -18.65 5.04 15.70
CA GLN A 170 -17.42 4.28 15.44
C GLN A 170 -17.07 4.30 13.94
N GLN A 171 -18.05 4.14 13.06
CA GLN A 171 -17.84 4.30 11.62
C GLN A 171 -17.36 5.70 11.27
N ALA A 172 -17.96 6.75 11.84
CA ALA A 172 -17.52 8.13 11.62
C ALA A 172 -16.08 8.37 12.12
N PHE A 173 -15.68 7.72 13.23
CA PHE A 173 -14.29 7.73 13.69
C PHE A 173 -13.37 7.07 12.67
N VAL A 174 -13.71 5.87 12.18
CA VAL A 174 -12.95 5.16 11.16
C VAL A 174 -12.83 6.00 9.88
N ASP A 175 -13.95 6.47 9.33
CA ASP A 175 -13.94 7.26 8.11
C ASP A 175 -13.11 8.55 8.24
N ARG A 176 -13.06 9.15 9.43
CA ARG A 176 -12.39 10.44 9.64
C ARG A 176 -10.90 10.32 9.94
N PHE A 177 -10.54 9.49 10.91
CA PHE A 177 -9.18 9.43 11.45
C PHE A 177 -8.36 8.31 10.86
N VAL A 178 -9.03 7.37 10.22
CA VAL A 178 -8.49 6.05 9.98
C VAL A 178 -8.42 5.76 8.48
N SER A 179 -9.44 6.12 7.70
CA SER A 179 -9.38 6.01 6.24
C SER A 179 -8.35 6.97 5.61
N ARG A 180 -8.06 8.10 6.28
CA ARG A 180 -7.18 9.13 5.74
C ARG A 180 -5.72 8.83 6.04
N GLY A 181 -5.05 8.30 5.03
CA GLY A 181 -3.60 8.11 5.06
C GLY A 181 -3.16 6.83 5.76
N ASN A 182 -4.05 5.90 6.07
CA ASN A 182 -3.62 4.58 6.50
C ASN A 182 -3.13 3.75 5.31
N VAL A 183 -1.99 3.09 5.46
CA VAL A 183 -1.46 2.25 4.41
C VAL A 183 -2.05 0.85 4.60
N PRO A 184 -2.87 0.32 3.67
CA PRO A 184 -3.54 -0.96 3.88
C PRO A 184 -2.56 -2.13 3.89
N ASP A 185 -2.88 -3.19 4.64
CA ASP A 185 -2.20 -4.47 4.47
C ASP A 185 -2.54 -5.05 3.08
N PRO A 186 -1.57 -5.70 2.41
CA PRO A 186 -1.83 -6.34 1.12
C PRO A 186 -2.76 -7.55 1.29
N VAL A 187 -3.84 -7.60 0.50
CA VAL A 187 -4.77 -8.73 0.45
C VAL A 187 -4.43 -9.59 -0.77
N LEU A 188 -3.83 -10.75 -0.56
CA LEU A 188 -3.44 -11.65 -1.64
C LEU A 188 -4.67 -12.41 -2.17
N VAL A 189 -4.95 -12.27 -3.46
CA VAL A 189 -6.05 -12.97 -4.14
C VAL A 189 -5.51 -13.80 -5.31
N ALA A 190 -6.06 -15.01 -5.46
CA ALA A 190 -5.81 -15.92 -6.56
C ALA A 190 -6.84 -15.72 -7.68
N SER A 191 -6.38 -15.75 -8.94
CA SER A 191 -7.23 -15.60 -10.13
C SER A 191 -6.69 -16.45 -11.31
N PRO A 192 -7.53 -16.93 -12.25
CA PRO A 192 -8.97 -16.70 -12.31
C PRO A 192 -9.76 -17.51 -11.27
N ASN A 193 -9.20 -18.60 -10.75
CA ASN A 193 -9.86 -19.46 -9.78
C ASN A 193 -9.32 -19.21 -8.34
N PRO A 194 -10.16 -18.83 -7.35
CA PRO A 194 -9.77 -18.58 -5.97
C PRO A 194 -9.46 -19.88 -5.22
N VAL A 195 -9.90 -21.02 -5.75
CA VAL A 195 -9.61 -22.37 -5.25
C VAL A 195 -8.91 -23.15 -6.37
N PRO A 196 -7.61 -22.88 -6.61
CA PRO A 196 -6.89 -23.43 -7.76
C PRO A 196 -6.91 -24.95 -7.77
N LEU A 197 -6.90 -25.53 -8.96
CA LEU A 197 -6.75 -26.97 -9.13
C LEU A 197 -5.26 -27.34 -9.24
N VAL A 198 -4.92 -28.56 -8.83
CA VAL A 198 -3.56 -29.10 -9.03
C VAL A 198 -3.22 -29.10 -10.52
N ASN A 199 -2.05 -28.55 -10.85
CA ASN A 199 -1.55 -28.32 -12.21
C ASN A 199 -2.33 -27.29 -13.05
N GLU A 200 -3.19 -26.48 -12.43
CA GLU A 200 -3.76 -25.29 -13.06
C GLU A 200 -2.81 -24.08 -12.87
N ASP A 201 -2.70 -23.24 -13.90
CA ASP A 201 -2.00 -21.96 -13.79
C ASP A 201 -2.89 -20.97 -13.01
N VAL A 202 -2.36 -20.41 -11.94
CA VAL A 202 -3.01 -19.37 -11.13
C VAL A 202 -2.13 -18.13 -11.09
N SER A 203 -2.73 -16.96 -11.24
CA SER A 203 -2.07 -15.68 -11.04
C SER A 203 -2.47 -15.06 -9.72
N PHE A 204 -1.53 -14.35 -9.10
CA PHE A 204 -1.76 -13.61 -7.88
C PHE A 204 -1.76 -12.10 -8.11
N HIS A 205 -2.64 -11.40 -7.41
CA HIS A 205 -2.64 -9.94 -7.32
C HIS A 205 -2.97 -9.50 -5.88
N SER A 206 -2.60 -8.27 -5.53
CA SER A 206 -3.05 -7.62 -4.31
C SER A 206 -4.36 -6.93 -4.58
N TYR A 207 -5.42 -7.33 -3.89
CA TYR A 207 -6.72 -6.65 -3.90
C TYR A 207 -6.70 -5.44 -2.95
N GLY A 208 -7.44 -4.39 -3.30
CA GLY A 208 -7.53 -3.14 -2.53
C GLY A 208 -6.79 -1.97 -3.18
N GLU A 209 -6.57 -0.91 -2.41
CA GLU A 209 -5.91 0.32 -2.89
C GLU A 209 -4.41 0.06 -3.18
N ASP A 210 -4.00 0.31 -4.43
CA ASP A 210 -2.62 0.21 -4.90
C ASP A 210 -1.88 1.55 -4.87
N GLU A 211 -2.64 2.64 -4.81
CA GLU A 211 -2.20 4.01 -4.65
C GLU A 211 -3.08 4.71 -3.60
N MET A 212 -2.44 5.49 -2.73
CA MET A 212 -3.10 6.31 -1.73
C MET A 212 -2.63 7.75 -1.85
N HIS A 213 -3.54 8.70 -1.64
CA HIS A 213 -3.25 10.13 -1.72
C HIS A 213 -3.74 10.84 -0.46
N VAL A 214 -2.88 11.65 0.13
CA VAL A 214 -3.17 12.40 1.37
C VAL A 214 -2.89 13.87 1.14
N ASP A 215 -3.95 14.67 0.99
CA ASP A 215 -3.83 16.12 0.91
C ASP A 215 -3.54 16.73 2.29
N MET A 216 -2.62 17.69 2.33
CA MET A 216 -2.32 18.44 3.55
C MET A 216 -3.18 19.70 3.63
N SER A 217 -3.22 20.33 4.81
CA SER A 217 -3.95 21.59 5.03
C SER A 217 -3.44 22.77 4.20
N VAL A 218 -2.21 22.69 3.67
CA VAL A 218 -1.64 23.71 2.77
C VAL A 218 -1.87 23.29 1.32
N PRO A 219 -2.56 24.12 0.50
CA PRO A 219 -2.79 23.83 -0.92
C PRO A 219 -1.49 23.57 -1.68
N GLY A 220 -1.51 22.56 -2.56
CA GLY A 220 -0.34 22.15 -3.34
C GLY A 220 0.69 21.36 -2.55
N VAL A 221 0.35 20.91 -1.34
CA VAL A 221 1.13 19.98 -0.53
C VAL A 221 0.34 18.69 -0.31
N ALA A 222 0.91 17.55 -0.69
CA ALA A 222 0.29 16.25 -0.55
C ALA A 222 1.32 15.13 -0.35
N MET A 223 0.87 13.97 0.08
CA MET A 223 1.63 12.72 0.05
C MET A 223 0.95 11.72 -0.87
N ARG A 224 1.73 10.87 -1.51
CA ARG A 224 1.24 9.72 -2.26
C ARG A 224 2.03 8.48 -1.89
N GLY A 225 1.34 7.40 -1.57
CA GLY A 225 1.93 6.06 -1.47
C GLY A 225 1.51 5.24 -2.68
N ARG A 226 2.40 4.42 -3.23
CA ARG A 226 2.06 3.46 -4.30
C ARG A 226 2.82 2.16 -4.16
N ILE A 227 2.18 1.05 -4.48
CA ILE A 227 2.84 -0.25 -4.56
C ILE A 227 3.67 -0.29 -5.85
N THR A 228 4.97 -0.53 -5.69
CA THR A 228 5.92 -0.60 -6.82
C THR A 228 6.29 -2.02 -7.19
N GLU A 229 6.16 -2.94 -6.25
CA GLU A 229 6.57 -4.32 -6.40
C GLU A 229 5.83 -5.20 -5.40
N MET A 230 5.55 -6.44 -5.81
CA MET A 230 4.97 -7.46 -4.95
C MET A 230 5.77 -8.77 -5.09
N LEU A 231 6.02 -9.43 -3.96
CA LEU A 231 6.48 -10.82 -3.92
C LEU A 231 5.39 -11.69 -3.32
N VAL A 232 5.18 -12.85 -3.91
CA VAL A 232 4.24 -13.86 -3.40
C VAL A 232 5.02 -15.12 -3.10
N TYR A 233 4.77 -15.71 -1.94
CA TYR A 233 5.19 -17.05 -1.55
C TYR A 233 3.94 -17.93 -1.53
N PRO A 234 3.55 -18.55 -2.66
CA PRO A 234 2.25 -19.21 -2.79
C PRO A 234 2.07 -20.36 -1.80
N GLU A 235 3.16 -21.02 -1.41
CA GLU A 235 3.14 -22.18 -0.51
C GLU A 235 3.63 -21.88 0.91
N GLY A 236 3.83 -20.60 1.23
CA GLY A 236 4.53 -20.12 2.43
C GLY A 236 6.04 -20.32 2.36
N ARG A 237 6.80 -19.82 3.34
CA ARG A 237 8.26 -20.04 3.41
C ARG A 237 8.59 -21.44 3.96
N PRO A 238 9.67 -22.10 3.48
CA PRO A 238 10.68 -21.65 2.50
C PRO A 238 10.34 -22.02 1.03
N GLY A 239 9.06 -21.94 0.63
CA GLY A 239 8.58 -22.34 -0.69
C GLY A 239 8.99 -21.44 -1.87
N PRO A 240 8.42 -21.68 -3.07
CA PRO A 240 8.69 -20.88 -4.25
C PRO A 240 8.28 -19.41 -4.07
N VAL A 241 8.95 -18.51 -4.80
CA VAL A 241 8.64 -17.08 -4.81
C VAL A 241 8.30 -16.62 -6.22
N VAL A 242 7.20 -15.88 -6.35
CA VAL A 242 6.78 -15.20 -7.58
C VAL A 242 7.00 -13.71 -7.40
N ARG A 243 7.58 -13.05 -8.41
CA ARG A 243 7.86 -11.61 -8.39
C ARG A 243 6.94 -10.89 -9.37
N CYS A 244 6.35 -9.81 -8.90
CA CYS A 244 5.31 -9.05 -9.58
C CYS A 244 5.71 -7.58 -9.68
N SER A 245 5.47 -6.96 -10.83
CA SER A 245 5.46 -5.50 -10.92
C SER A 245 4.19 -4.94 -10.29
N GLY A 246 4.31 -3.86 -9.51
CA GLY A 246 3.16 -3.23 -8.85
C GLY A 246 2.40 -4.23 -7.96
N THR A 247 1.07 -4.24 -8.06
CA THR A 247 0.16 -5.12 -7.33
C THR A 247 -0.08 -6.47 -7.99
N GLY A 248 0.56 -6.78 -9.12
CA GLY A 248 0.19 -7.92 -9.96
C GLY A 248 -0.99 -7.59 -10.87
N VAL A 249 -1.42 -8.59 -11.65
CA VAL A 249 -2.53 -8.43 -12.61
C VAL A 249 -3.53 -9.56 -12.39
N GLN A 250 -4.80 -9.21 -12.27
CA GLN A 250 -5.90 -10.15 -12.17
C GLN A 250 -6.11 -10.85 -13.53
N ALA A 251 -5.99 -12.17 -13.56
CA ALA A 251 -6.24 -12.96 -14.76
C ALA A 251 -7.73 -13.32 -14.90
N GLY A 252 -8.26 -13.21 -16.12
CA GLY A 252 -9.57 -13.72 -16.48
C GLY A 252 -9.57 -15.22 -16.80
N PRO A 253 -10.75 -15.85 -16.96
CA PRO A 253 -10.87 -17.29 -17.22
C PRO A 253 -10.17 -17.79 -18.48
N GLU A 254 -10.00 -16.92 -19.49
CA GLU A 254 -9.35 -17.24 -20.77
C GLU A 254 -7.87 -16.86 -20.79
N ASP A 255 -7.37 -16.21 -19.72
CA ASP A 255 -5.99 -15.79 -19.64
C ASP A 255 -5.07 -16.96 -19.30
N THR A 256 -3.91 -16.96 -19.95
CA THR A 256 -2.86 -17.94 -19.76
C THR A 256 -1.54 -17.22 -19.54
N ARG A 257 -0.53 -17.96 -19.08
CA ARG A 257 0.84 -17.44 -18.98
C ARG A 257 1.37 -16.85 -20.29
N GLN A 258 0.86 -17.31 -21.43
CA GLN A 258 1.28 -16.86 -22.75
C GLN A 258 0.57 -15.57 -23.19
N THR A 259 -0.72 -15.42 -22.86
CA THR A 259 -1.55 -14.27 -23.24
C THR A 259 -1.38 -13.08 -22.29
N LEU A 260 -1.16 -13.34 -21.00
CA LEU A 260 -0.98 -12.33 -19.95
C LEU A 260 0.36 -12.54 -19.22
N ARG A 261 1.47 -12.11 -19.84
CA ARG A 261 2.83 -12.48 -19.41
C ARG A 261 3.30 -11.76 -18.15
N GLU A 262 2.70 -10.62 -17.85
CA GLU A 262 2.98 -9.75 -16.72
C GLU A 262 2.30 -10.21 -15.42
N ALA A 263 1.32 -11.11 -15.52
CA ALA A 263 0.65 -11.69 -14.36
C ALA A 263 1.58 -12.60 -13.55
N CYS A 264 1.29 -12.71 -12.25
CA CYS A 264 2.12 -13.42 -11.29
C CYS A 264 1.78 -14.90 -11.23
N TRP A 265 2.11 -15.62 -12.30
CA TRP A 265 1.76 -17.02 -12.46
C TRP A 265 2.52 -17.96 -11.51
N HIS A 266 1.78 -18.87 -10.90
CA HIS A 266 2.24 -20.03 -10.14
C HIS A 266 1.45 -21.28 -10.56
N LEU A 267 1.99 -22.45 -10.25
CA LEU A 267 1.31 -23.71 -10.50
C LEU A 267 1.55 -24.65 -9.31
N TYR A 268 0.47 -25.01 -8.62
CA TYR A 268 0.51 -25.94 -7.50
C TYR A 268 0.65 -27.39 -7.98
N LYS A 269 1.68 -28.09 -7.48
CA LYS A 269 1.96 -29.49 -7.87
C LYS A 269 1.25 -30.53 -6.99
N LYS A 270 0.67 -30.10 -5.87
CA LYS A 270 0.03 -30.98 -4.89
C LYS A 270 -1.22 -30.32 -4.34
N SER A 271 -2.21 -31.13 -3.99
CA SER A 271 -3.40 -30.64 -3.28
C SER A 271 -3.03 -30.21 -1.86
N SER A 272 -3.79 -29.25 -1.33
CA SER A 272 -3.68 -28.82 0.06
C SER A 272 -4.32 -29.80 1.04
N LEU A 273 -5.12 -30.77 0.61
CA LEU A 273 -5.82 -31.78 1.44
C LEU A 273 -4.89 -32.70 2.26
N THR A 274 -3.57 -32.61 2.04
CA THR A 274 -2.56 -33.35 2.81
C THR A 274 -1.85 -32.48 3.85
N ARG A 275 -2.27 -31.21 3.98
CA ARG A 275 -1.77 -30.26 4.98
C ARG A 275 -2.63 -30.33 6.24
N ALA A 276 -2.10 -29.83 7.36
CA ALA A 276 -2.77 -29.91 8.65
C ALA A 276 -4.16 -29.24 8.66
N ASP A 277 -4.29 -28.15 7.89
CA ASP A 277 -5.49 -27.31 7.86
C ASP A 277 -6.14 -27.26 6.47
N ASP A 278 -5.78 -28.19 5.57
CA ASP A 278 -6.31 -28.28 4.20
C ASP A 278 -6.08 -27.05 3.28
N TYR A 279 -5.16 -26.14 3.62
CA TYR A 279 -4.75 -24.99 2.77
C TYR A 279 -3.23 -24.79 2.70
N TYR A 280 -2.79 -23.99 1.73
CA TYR A 280 -1.46 -23.37 1.71
C TYR A 280 -1.51 -22.01 2.41
N ALA A 281 -0.64 -21.79 3.39
CA ALA A 281 -0.46 -20.48 4.04
C ALA A 281 0.41 -19.59 3.16
N ALA A 282 -0.20 -19.00 2.13
CA ALA A 282 0.49 -18.12 1.20
C ALA A 282 0.88 -16.80 1.89
N GLU A 283 2.05 -16.25 1.56
CA GLU A 283 2.51 -14.94 2.05
C GLU A 283 2.63 -13.97 0.87
N VAL A 284 2.29 -12.71 1.09
CA VAL A 284 2.53 -11.62 0.15
C VAL A 284 3.38 -10.55 0.81
N HIS A 285 4.30 -9.94 0.06
CA HIS A 285 5.07 -8.79 0.49
C HIS A 285 5.00 -7.70 -0.57
N VAL A 286 4.48 -6.53 -0.23
CA VAL A 286 4.37 -5.39 -1.15
C VAL A 286 5.33 -4.28 -0.75
N ARG A 287 6.04 -3.72 -1.73
CA ARG A 287 6.91 -2.58 -1.55
C ARG A 287 6.18 -1.29 -1.90
N TRP A 288 6.00 -0.44 -0.89
CA TRP A 288 5.45 0.89 -1.02
C TRP A 288 6.56 1.91 -1.31
N GLN A 289 6.32 2.77 -2.29
CA GLN A 289 7.06 4.00 -2.54
C GLN A 289 6.19 5.18 -2.12
N VAL A 290 6.72 6.03 -1.25
CA VAL A 290 6.05 7.24 -0.78
C VAL A 290 6.74 8.45 -1.38
N ASP A 291 5.95 9.31 -2.00
CA ASP A 291 6.37 10.58 -2.59
C ASP A 291 5.64 11.73 -1.88
N VAL A 292 6.26 12.91 -1.83
CA VAL A 292 5.64 14.15 -1.35
C VAL A 292 5.55 15.16 -2.48
N LEU A 293 4.41 15.85 -2.60
CA LEU A 293 4.21 16.97 -3.52
C LEU A 293 4.53 18.26 -2.79
N ILE A 294 5.58 18.97 -3.20
CA ILE A 294 5.94 20.28 -2.65
C ILE A 294 6.44 21.16 -3.79
N GLY A 295 5.97 22.41 -3.85
CA GLY A 295 6.33 23.34 -4.92
C GLY A 295 5.90 22.86 -6.31
N GLY A 296 4.80 22.08 -6.37
CA GLY A 296 4.25 21.57 -7.63
C GLY A 296 4.97 20.36 -8.23
N ALA A 297 5.95 19.76 -7.54
CA ALA A 297 6.65 18.57 -8.00
C ALA A 297 6.63 17.44 -6.96
N TRP A 298 6.39 16.21 -7.43
CA TRP A 298 6.53 15.00 -6.62
C TRP A 298 8.00 14.68 -6.39
N GLN A 299 8.35 14.36 -5.16
CA GLN A 299 9.71 14.02 -4.75
C GLN A 299 9.69 12.72 -3.92
N PRO A 300 10.62 11.78 -4.15
CA PRO A 300 10.75 10.59 -3.32
C PRO A 300 10.94 10.96 -1.85
N PHE A 301 10.06 10.42 -1.00
CA PHE A 301 10.08 10.66 0.42
C PHE A 301 10.57 9.45 1.19
N HIS A 302 9.92 8.29 1.05
CA HIS A 302 10.25 7.08 1.81
C HIS A 302 9.90 5.81 1.01
N SER A 303 10.36 4.66 1.48
CA SER A 303 9.88 3.36 0.98
C SER A 303 9.93 2.33 2.10
N PHE A 304 8.93 1.45 2.15
CA PHE A 304 8.85 0.37 3.12
C PHE A 304 8.14 -0.85 2.52
N THR A 305 8.14 -1.96 3.25
CA THR A 305 7.48 -3.20 2.84
C THR A 305 6.41 -3.55 3.85
N LYS A 306 5.23 -3.95 3.37
CA LYS A 306 4.18 -4.60 4.18
C LYS A 306 4.05 -6.05 3.78
N ALA A 307 3.58 -6.88 4.69
CA ALA A 307 3.31 -8.27 4.44
C ALA A 307 1.87 -8.60 4.78
N GLY A 308 1.33 -9.61 4.12
CA GLY A 308 0.03 -10.20 4.39
C GLY A 308 0.10 -11.70 4.18
N SER A 309 -0.93 -12.40 4.64
CA SER A 309 -1.07 -13.85 4.43
C SER A 309 -2.46 -14.17 3.92
N ALA A 310 -2.57 -15.21 3.11
CA ALA A 310 -3.84 -15.77 2.66
C ALA A 310 -3.84 -17.29 2.77
N MET A 311 -5.00 -17.87 3.08
CA MET A 311 -5.21 -19.31 3.05
C MET A 311 -5.69 -19.69 1.65
N ILE A 312 -4.87 -20.44 0.90
CA ILE A 312 -5.21 -20.87 -0.47
C ILE A 312 -5.55 -22.36 -0.46
N PRO A 313 -6.83 -22.74 -0.51
CA PRO A 313 -7.23 -24.12 -0.72
C PRO A 313 -6.92 -24.55 -2.16
N VAL A 314 -6.34 -25.73 -2.33
CA VAL A 314 -5.96 -26.28 -3.64
C VAL A 314 -6.50 -27.69 -3.78
N ASN A 315 -7.41 -27.86 -4.73
CA ASN A 315 -8.12 -29.11 -4.93
C ASN A 315 -7.46 -29.97 -6.01
N GLU A 316 -7.55 -31.29 -5.85
CA GLU A 316 -7.21 -32.22 -6.93
C GLU A 316 -8.44 -32.43 -7.82
N VAL A 317 -8.25 -32.47 -9.14
CA VAL A 317 -9.31 -32.88 -10.06
C VAL A 317 -9.56 -34.37 -9.84
N GLN A 318 -10.63 -34.71 -9.12
CA GLN A 318 -11.11 -36.07 -9.10
C GLN A 318 -11.79 -36.34 -10.44
N ALA A 319 -11.09 -37.01 -11.35
CA ALA A 319 -11.75 -37.58 -12.52
C ALA A 319 -12.80 -38.58 -12.02
N LEU A 320 -14.07 -38.35 -12.36
CA LEU A 320 -15.11 -39.36 -12.26
C LEU A 320 -14.66 -40.57 -13.10
N VAL A 321 -14.22 -41.63 -12.43
CA VAL A 321 -14.01 -42.92 -13.08
C VAL A 321 -15.41 -43.43 -13.44
N GLN A 322 -15.80 -43.32 -14.72
CA GLN A 322 -16.98 -44.05 -15.20
C GLN A 322 -16.69 -45.55 -15.06
N PRO A 323 -17.52 -46.31 -14.31
CA PRO A 323 -17.38 -47.76 -14.19
C PRO A 323 -17.68 -48.49 -15.50
#